data_AF-A0A1G2LAE2-F1
#
_entry.id   AF-A0A1G2LAE2-F1
#
_cell.length_a   1.000
_cell.length_b   1.000
_cell.length_c   1.000
_cell.angle_alpha   90.00
_cell.angle_beta   90.00
_cell.angle_gamma   90.00
#
_symmetry.space_group_name_H-M   'P 1'
#
loop_
_entity.id
_entity.type
_entity.pdbx_description
1 polymer ?
#
loop_
_entity_poly.entity_id
_entity_poly.type
_entity_poly.pdbx_seq_one_letter_code
_entity_poly.pdbx_strand_id
1 'polypeptide(L)'
;MNNRREDESEHKLHVIRAYIEHERERRRITELSTMPLPELSCFGYGEFFNLVERQLMYTNEGFGGWKELSNPEILDGAYRYVAEGKRG
;
A
#
# COMPACT_ATOMS: atom_id res chain seq x y z
N MET A 1 24.70 -13.09 -6.80
CA MET A 1 24.10 -12.98 -5.46
C MET A 1 23.12 -11.82 -5.47
N ASN A 2 21.83 -12.08 -5.72
CA ASN A 2 20.75 -11.08 -5.66
C ASN A 2 19.44 -11.57 -5.01
N ASN A 3 19.24 -12.89 -4.83
CA ASN A 3 17.97 -13.46 -4.33
C ASN A 3 17.45 -12.85 -3.03
N ARG A 4 18.29 -12.59 -2.01
CA ARG A 4 17.79 -12.18 -0.69
C ARG A 4 17.00 -10.87 -0.67
N ARG A 5 17.32 -9.92 -1.55
CA ARG A 5 16.62 -8.61 -1.59
C ARG A 5 15.31 -8.68 -2.38
N GLU A 6 15.28 -9.53 -3.40
CA GLU A 6 14.08 -9.81 -4.19
C GLU A 6 13.07 -10.58 -3.32
N ASP A 7 13.53 -11.61 -2.60
CA ASP A 7 12.70 -12.39 -1.66
C ASP A 7 12.08 -11.50 -0.57
N GLU A 8 12.84 -10.53 -0.03
CA GLU A 8 12.34 -9.60 0.99
C GLU A 8 11.29 -8.63 0.43
N SER A 9 11.53 -8.11 -0.78
CA SER A 9 10.60 -7.16 -1.43
C SER A 9 9.29 -7.86 -1.79
N GLU A 10 9.38 -9.09 -2.31
CA GLU A 10 8.21 -9.94 -2.58
C GLU A 10 7.42 -10.25 -1.32
N HIS A 11 8.11 -10.58 -0.21
CA HIS A 11 7.45 -10.80 1.07
C HIS A 11 6.69 -9.56 1.56
N LYS A 12 7.32 -8.38 1.53
CA LYS A 12 6.67 -7.12 1.92
C LYS A 12 5.45 -6.82 1.06
N LEU A 13 5.57 -6.98 -0.25
CA LEU A 13 4.46 -6.77 -1.18
C LEU A 13 3.32 -7.75 -0.92
N HIS A 14 3.62 -9.03 -0.64
CA HIS A 14 2.62 -10.02 -0.27
C HIS A 14 1.85 -9.64 0.99
N VAL A 15 2.54 -9.15 2.03
CA VAL A 15 1.89 -8.69 3.27
C VAL A 15 0.98 -7.49 3.03
N ILE A 16 1.43 -6.50 2.22
CA ILE A 16 0.61 -5.34 1.86
C ILE A 16 -0.64 -5.77 1.08
N ARG A 17 -0.47 -6.67 0.10
CA ARG A 17 -1.61 -7.22 -0.68
C ARG A 17 -2.63 -7.88 0.21
N ALA A 18 -2.19 -8.80 1.08
CA ALA A 18 -3.07 -9.50 2.00
C ALA A 18 -3.84 -8.55 2.91
N TYR A 19 -3.19 -7.49 3.40
CA TYR A 19 -3.86 -6.45 4.19
C TYR A 19 -4.94 -5.72 3.37
N ILE A 20 -4.60 -5.27 2.16
CA ILE A 20 -5.53 -4.52 1.30
C ILE A 20 -6.72 -5.39 0.89
N GLU A 21 -6.49 -6.64 0.50
CA GLU A 21 -7.56 -7.60 0.17
C GLU A 21 -8.50 -7.81 1.36
N HIS A 22 -7.94 -8.09 2.54
CA HIS A 22 -8.72 -8.24 3.77
C HIS A 22 -9.56 -7.00 4.09
N GLU A 23 -8.96 -5.81 4.02
CA GLU A 23 -9.66 -4.57 4.32
C GLU A 23 -10.72 -4.22 3.27
N ARG A 24 -10.50 -4.55 1.98
CA ARG A 24 -11.49 -4.36 0.92
C ARG A 24 -12.71 -5.22 1.16
N GLU A 25 -12.51 -6.49 1.51
CA GLU A 25 -13.59 -7.40 1.89
C GLU A 25 -14.33 -6.87 3.12
N ARG A 26 -13.60 -6.49 4.17
CA ARG A 26 -14.17 -5.97 5.42
C ARG A 26 -15.02 -4.71 5.19
N ARG A 27 -14.58 -3.82 4.31
CA ARG A 27 -15.25 -2.53 4.00
C ARG A 27 -16.20 -2.61 2.80
N ARG A 28 -16.31 -3.77 2.14
CA ARG A 28 -17.10 -3.99 0.91
C ARG A 28 -16.71 -3.05 -0.23
N ILE A 29 -15.41 -2.81 -0.40
CA ILE A 29 -14.89 -2.01 -1.50
C ILE A 29 -14.77 -2.92 -2.73
N THR A 30 -15.64 -2.71 -3.70
CA THR A 30 -15.71 -3.51 -4.94
C THR A 30 -15.31 -2.73 -6.18
N GLU A 31 -15.39 -1.40 -6.14
CA GLU A 31 -15.04 -0.53 -7.25
C GLU A 31 -13.60 -0.04 -7.09
N LEU A 32 -12.75 -0.39 -8.07
CA LEU A 32 -11.34 -0.05 -8.09
C LEU A 32 -11.02 0.80 -9.32
N SER A 33 -10.31 1.91 -9.10
CA SER A 33 -9.84 2.80 -10.15
C SER A 33 -8.56 2.26 -10.81
N THR A 34 -8.38 2.51 -12.11
CA THR A 34 -7.09 2.38 -12.81
C THR A 34 -6.33 3.71 -12.89
N MET A 35 -6.96 4.81 -12.44
CA MET A 35 -6.31 6.11 -12.33
C MET A 35 -5.78 6.35 -10.92
N PRO A 36 -4.66 7.08 -10.76
CA PRO A 36 -4.21 7.56 -9.46
C PRO A 36 -5.33 8.34 -8.77
N LEU A 37 -5.53 8.09 -7.48
CA LEU A 37 -6.44 8.90 -6.68
C LEU A 37 -5.67 10.09 -6.12
N PRO A 38 -6.27 11.29 -6.11
CA PRO A 38 -5.59 12.48 -5.62
C PRO A 38 -5.18 12.30 -4.16
N GLU A 39 -3.95 12.70 -3.86
CA GLU A 39 -3.46 12.75 -2.49
C GLU A 39 -4.24 13.82 -1.72
N LEU A 40 -4.86 13.42 -0.60
CA LEU A 40 -5.34 14.42 0.36
C LEU A 40 -4.12 15.10 0.96
N SER A 41 -4.11 16.44 0.99
CA SER A 41 -3.01 17.20 1.58
C SER A 41 -2.69 16.66 2.98
N CYS A 42 -1.42 16.32 3.21
CA CYS A 42 -0.92 15.58 4.37
C CYS A 42 -1.01 16.33 5.73
N PHE A 43 -2.11 16.99 6.03
CA PHE A 43 -2.35 17.56 7.35
C PHE A 43 -2.91 16.48 8.29
N GLY A 44 -2.01 15.79 9.00
CA GLY A 44 -2.33 15.14 10.28
C GLY A 44 -2.44 13.61 10.33
N TYR A 45 -2.32 12.86 9.22
CA TYR A 45 -2.46 11.39 9.24
C TYR A 45 -1.27 10.57 8.73
N GLY A 46 -0.17 11.22 8.32
CA GLY A 46 1.05 10.53 7.86
C GLY A 46 0.97 10.03 6.42
N GLU A 47 2.08 10.15 5.69
CA GLU A 47 2.23 9.83 4.27
C GLU A 47 1.74 8.42 3.92
N PHE A 48 2.06 7.43 4.75
CA PHE A 48 1.69 6.02 4.52
C PHE A 48 0.23 5.69 4.80
N PHE A 49 -0.47 6.45 5.66
CA PHE A 49 -1.92 6.33 5.78
C PHE A 49 -2.58 6.68 4.45
N ASN A 50 -2.18 7.79 3.83
CA ASN A 50 -2.78 8.21 2.57
C ASN A 50 -2.50 7.19 1.46
N LEU A 51 -1.25 6.72 1.37
CA LEU A 51 -0.90 5.66 0.41
C LEU A 51 -1.77 4.42 0.62
N VAL A 52 -1.79 3.84 1.83
CA VAL A 52 -2.46 2.56 2.09
C VAL A 52 -3.98 2.73 2.06
N GLU A 53 -4.53 3.61 2.90
CA GLU A 53 -5.96 3.70 3.18
C GLU A 53 -6.76 4.46 2.11
N ARG A 54 -6.09 5.28 1.28
CA ARG A 54 -6.77 6.07 0.23
C ARG A 54 -6.35 5.70 -1.18
N GLN A 55 -5.09 5.36 -1.42
CA GLN A 55 -4.66 4.98 -2.76
C GLN A 55 -4.77 3.47 -2.99
N LEU A 56 -4.01 2.65 -2.26
CA LEU A 56 -3.94 1.21 -2.48
C LEU A 56 -5.31 0.55 -2.32
N MET A 57 -6.07 0.94 -1.29
CA MET A 57 -7.41 0.41 -1.02
C MET A 57 -8.40 0.55 -2.20
N TYR A 58 -8.27 1.59 -3.02
CA TYR A 58 -9.26 1.96 -4.05
C TYR A 58 -8.70 1.95 -5.48
N THR A 59 -7.50 1.41 -5.69
CA THR A 59 -6.86 1.31 -7.01
C THR A 59 -6.47 -0.12 -7.36
N ASN A 60 -6.58 -0.50 -8.64
CA ASN A 60 -6.13 -1.80 -9.11
C ASN A 60 -4.61 -1.95 -8.96
N GLU A 61 -4.16 -3.17 -8.65
CA GLU A 61 -2.73 -3.46 -8.63
C GLU A 61 -2.04 -3.05 -9.94
N GLY A 62 -0.86 -2.46 -9.84
CA GLY A 62 -0.13 -1.92 -10.98
C GLY A 62 -0.58 -0.53 -11.44
N PHE A 63 -1.56 0.09 -10.77
CA PHE A 63 -2.03 1.46 -11.03
C PHE A 63 -1.96 2.35 -9.79
N GLY A 64 -1.95 3.68 -9.98
CA GLY A 64 -1.89 4.64 -8.87
C GLY A 64 -0.74 4.35 -7.89
N GLY A 65 -1.05 4.43 -6.59
CA GLY A 65 -0.09 4.18 -5.50
C GLY A 65 0.56 2.80 -5.51
N TRP A 66 0.01 1.80 -6.21
CA TRP A 66 0.69 0.50 -6.35
C TRP A 66 2.00 0.61 -7.12
N LYS A 67 2.13 1.57 -8.04
CA LYS A 67 3.38 1.79 -8.78
C LYS A 67 4.49 2.34 -7.89
N GLU A 68 4.12 3.08 -6.84
CA GLU A 68 5.05 3.70 -5.90
C GLU A 68 5.75 2.65 -5.03
N LEU A 69 5.14 1.48 -4.82
CA LEU A 69 5.75 0.35 -4.10
C LEU A 69 6.97 -0.27 -4.82
N SER A 70 7.27 0.14 -6.05
CA SER A 70 8.55 -0.19 -6.70
C SER A 70 9.74 0.56 -6.09
N ASN A 71 9.49 1.65 -5.37
CA ASN A 71 10.50 2.34 -4.58
C ASN A 71 10.69 1.61 -3.22
N PRO A 72 11.91 1.15 -2.89
CA PRO A 72 12.17 0.41 -1.65
C PRO A 72 11.80 1.16 -0.36
N GLU A 73 11.94 2.49 -0.32
CA GLU A 73 11.62 3.29 0.88
C GLU A 73 10.10 3.36 1.10
N ILE A 74 9.35 3.50 0.01
CA ILE A 74 7.89 3.52 0.04
C ILE A 74 7.36 2.12 0.40
N LEU A 75 7.92 1.07 -0.19
CA LEU A 75 7.58 -0.31 0.14
C LEU A 75 7.81 -0.62 1.63
N ASP A 76 8.94 -0.21 2.18
CA ASP A 76 9.27 -0.44 3.59
C ASP A 76 8.35 0.35 4.54
N GLY A 77 8.04 1.60 4.21
CA GLY A 77 7.12 2.42 4.99
C GLY A 77 5.68 1.90 4.96
N ALA A 78 5.18 1.51 3.79
CA ALA A 78 3.88 0.88 3.63
C ALA A 78 3.79 -0.46 4.37
N TYR A 79 4.85 -1.29 4.28
CA TYR A 79 4.95 -2.54 5.03
C TYR A 79 4.88 -2.31 6.54
N ARG A 80 5.67 -1.37 7.08
CA ARG A 80 5.63 -1.03 8.51
C ARG A 80 4.26 -0.53 8.93
N TYR A 81 3.60 0.27 8.10
CA TYR A 81 2.25 0.76 8.38
C TYR A 81 1.25 -0.39 8.56
N VAL A 82 1.23 -1.36 7.62
CA VAL A 82 0.28 -2.49 7.66
C VAL A 82 0.67 -3.57 8.68
N ALA A 83 1.97 -3.82 8.89
CA ALA A 83 2.45 -4.90 9.74
C ALA A 83 2.56 -4.50 11.22
N GLU A 84 3.02 -3.27 11.51
CA GLU A 84 3.19 -2.79 12.89
C GLU A 84 1.95 -2.07 13.42
N GLY A 85 0.96 -1.79 12.56
CA GLY A 85 -0.28 -1.14 12.96
C GLY A 85 -0.08 0.26 13.52
N LYS A 86 0.99 0.98 13.09
CA LYS A 86 1.17 2.41 13.37
C LYS A 86 0.13 3.23 12.63
N ARG A 87 -1.10 3.15 13.13
CA ARG A 87 -2.17 4.11 12.94
C ARG A 87 -1.72 5.32 13.76
N GLY A 88 -1.18 6.34 13.09
CA GLY A 88 -0.89 7.62 13.72
C GLY A 88 -2.09 8.16 14.48
#